data_AF-A0A8J4SVR1-F1
#
_entry.id   AF-A0A8J4SVR1-F1
#
_cell.length_a   1.000
_cell.length_b   1.000
_cell.length_c   1.000
_cell.angle_alpha   90.00
_cell.angle_beta   90.00
_cell.angle_gamma   90.00
#
_symmetry.space_group_name_H-M   'P 1'
#
loop_
_entity.id
_entity.type
_entity.pdbx_description
1 polymer ?
#
loop_
_entity_poly.entity_id
_entity_poly.type
_entity_poly.pdbx_seq_one_letter_code
_entity_poly.pdbx_strand_id
1 'polypeptide(L)'
;MKKKPIKSARDSRFLLVTDIGILTKKNTDGTSDVFLMSIKNGQPINGATVEILGKNGVPIQTAQTGADGHCAFPSVEKSEREKTPVAFVARNGDDIAFMPFAREDRV
;
A
#
# COMPACT_ATOMS: atom_id res chain seq x y z
N MET A 1 44.31 -12.41 -18.89
CA MET A 1 43.44 -11.47 -18.15
C MET A 1 43.16 -12.07 -16.77
N LYS A 2 43.69 -11.52 -15.67
CA LYS A 2 43.54 -12.11 -14.32
C LYS A 2 42.17 -11.73 -13.73
N LYS A 3 41.32 -12.72 -13.44
CA LYS A 3 40.03 -12.51 -12.76
C LYS A 3 40.29 -12.08 -11.31
N LYS A 4 39.80 -10.90 -10.93
CA LYS A 4 39.85 -10.43 -9.53
C LYS A 4 38.75 -11.14 -8.72
N PRO A 5 39.07 -11.71 -7.54
CA PRO A 5 38.07 -12.30 -6.68
C PRO A 5 37.16 -11.21 -6.08
N ILE A 6 35.85 -11.48 -6.04
CA ILE A 6 34.88 -10.65 -5.32
C ILE A 6 35.20 -10.80 -3.82
N LYS A 7 35.60 -9.70 -3.18
CA LYS A 7 36.05 -9.70 -1.77
C LYS A 7 34.89 -9.84 -0.78
N SER A 8 33.68 -9.45 -1.16
CA SER A 8 32.44 -9.67 -0.42
C SER A 8 31.23 -9.42 -1.32
N ALA A 9 30.13 -10.12 -1.06
CA ALA A 9 28.81 -9.86 -1.63
C ALA A 9 27.80 -9.77 -0.48
N ARG A 10 26.90 -8.78 -0.52
CA ARG A 10 25.84 -8.58 0.46
C ARG A 10 24.50 -8.51 -0.29
N ASP A 11 23.50 -9.19 0.25
CA ASP A 11 22.11 -9.15 -0.21
C ASP A 11 21.21 -8.74 0.96
N SER A 12 20.09 -8.07 0.68
CA SER A 12 19.11 -7.67 1.67
C SER A 12 17.71 -7.69 1.06
N ARG A 13 16.76 -8.33 1.75
CA ARG A 13 15.36 -8.37 1.36
C ARG A 13 14.51 -7.75 2.46
N PHE A 14 13.54 -6.95 2.07
CA PHE A 14 12.46 -6.54 2.95
C PHE A 14 11.37 -7.62 2.91
N LEU A 15 10.98 -8.13 4.08
CA LEU A 15 9.91 -9.11 4.23
C LEU A 15 8.85 -8.52 5.14
N LEU A 16 7.59 -8.56 4.67
CA LEU A 16 6.43 -8.21 5.45
C LEU A 16 5.71 -9.50 5.84
N VAL A 17 5.48 -9.70 7.13
CA VAL A 17 4.65 -10.78 7.66
C VAL A 17 3.33 -10.16 8.07
N THR A 18 2.25 -10.57 7.41
CA THR A 18 0.91 -10.01 7.58
C THR A 18 -0.13 -11.02 7.09
N ASP A 19 -1.33 -11.00 7.66
CA ASP A 19 -2.49 -11.67 7.08
C ASP A 19 -3.27 -10.80 6.09
N ILE A 20 -2.89 -9.54 5.88
CA ILE A 20 -3.61 -8.61 5.00
C ILE A 20 -3.11 -8.73 3.56
N GLY A 21 -3.94 -9.25 2.67
CA GLY A 21 -3.85 -9.05 1.23
C GLY A 21 -4.50 -7.72 0.84
N ILE A 22 -3.79 -6.89 0.08
CA ILE A 22 -4.25 -5.56 -0.36
C ILE A 22 -4.21 -5.45 -1.89
N LEU A 23 -5.33 -5.01 -2.46
CA LEU A 23 -5.46 -4.65 -3.87
C LEU A 23 -5.94 -3.21 -3.99
N THR A 24 -5.28 -2.43 -4.86
CA THR A 24 -5.65 -1.04 -5.15
C THR A 24 -5.98 -0.87 -6.62
N LYS A 25 -7.06 -0.13 -6.92
CA LYS A 25 -7.51 0.19 -8.26
C LYS A 25 -7.72 1.69 -8.37
N LYS A 26 -6.91 2.35 -9.21
CA LYS A 26 -7.13 3.75 -9.59
C LYS A 26 -8.15 3.82 -10.72
N ASN A 27 -9.17 4.67 -10.57
CA ASN A 27 -10.21 4.91 -11.56
C ASN A 27 -9.83 6.06 -12.50
N THR A 28 -10.55 6.17 -13.62
CA THR A 28 -10.28 7.18 -14.65
C THR A 28 -10.57 8.61 -14.19
N ASP A 29 -11.40 8.76 -13.16
CA ASP A 29 -11.69 10.04 -12.50
C ASP A 29 -10.68 10.38 -11.37
N GLY A 30 -9.65 9.56 -11.19
CA GLY A 30 -8.62 9.72 -10.17
C GLY A 30 -9.00 9.18 -8.79
N THR A 31 -10.24 8.71 -8.58
CA THR A 31 -10.62 8.00 -7.34
C THR A 31 -9.87 6.67 -7.22
N SER A 32 -9.82 6.12 -6.01
CA SER A 32 -9.17 4.84 -5.75
C SER A 32 -10.04 3.91 -4.92
N ASP A 33 -10.21 2.68 -5.41
CA ASP A 33 -10.80 1.58 -4.65
C ASP A 33 -9.70 0.73 -4.01
N VAL A 34 -9.91 0.36 -2.74
CA VAL A 34 -9.01 -0.52 -1.99
C VAL A 34 -9.80 -1.70 -1.45
N PHE A 35 -9.30 -2.90 -1.72
CA PHE A 35 -9.88 -4.16 -1.24
C PHE A 35 -8.88 -4.87 -0.32
N LEU A 36 -9.35 -5.28 0.85
CA LEU A 36 -8.59 -6.05 1.82
C LEU A 36 -9.19 -7.43 2.01
N MET A 37 -8.35 -8.45 1.94
CA MET A 37 -8.71 -9.84 2.18
C MET A 37 -7.70 -10.51 3.11
N SER A 38 -8.15 -11.45 3.94
CA SER A 38 -7.25 -12.29 4.72
C SER A 38 -6.55 -13.28 3.78
N ILE A 39 -5.23 -13.37 3.87
CA ILE A 39 -4.44 -14.34 3.10
C ILE A 39 -4.70 -15.76 3.61
N LYS A 40 -4.89 -15.90 4.93
CA LYS A 40 -5.10 -17.17 5.61
C LYS A 40 -6.41 -17.86 5.20
N ASN A 41 -7.50 -17.11 5.04
CA ASN A 41 -8.83 -17.70 4.80
C ASN A 41 -9.56 -17.17 3.55
N GLY A 42 -8.97 -16.21 2.84
CA GLY A 42 -9.53 -15.63 1.62
C GLY A 42 -10.76 -14.74 1.83
N GLN A 43 -11.17 -14.47 3.07
CA GLN A 43 -12.36 -13.68 3.37
C GLN A 43 -12.08 -12.18 3.35
N PRO A 44 -13.06 -11.33 3.01
CA PRO A 44 -12.92 -9.90 3.13
C PRO A 44 -12.67 -9.46 4.58
N ILE A 45 -11.82 -8.46 4.77
CA ILE A 45 -11.52 -7.90 6.10
C ILE A 45 -12.40 -6.67 6.32
N ASN A 46 -13.39 -6.78 7.20
CA ASN A 46 -14.28 -5.68 7.59
C ASN A 46 -13.66 -4.84 8.73
N GLY A 47 -13.84 -3.52 8.69
CA GLY A 47 -13.46 -2.60 9.75
C GLY A 47 -11.96 -2.30 9.83
N ALA A 48 -11.16 -2.76 8.87
CA ALA A 48 -9.74 -2.44 8.80
C ALA A 48 -9.55 -0.97 8.40
N THR A 49 -8.58 -0.31 9.01
CA THR A 49 -8.25 1.08 8.69
C THR A 49 -7.33 1.14 7.49
N VAL A 50 -7.66 1.99 6.52
CA VAL A 50 -6.82 2.27 5.34
C VAL A 50 -6.52 3.76 5.31
N GLU A 51 -5.25 4.10 5.11
CA GLU A 51 -4.78 5.49 5.03
C GLU A 51 -4.03 5.72 3.72
N ILE A 52 -4.24 6.88 3.11
CA ILE A 52 -3.31 7.38 2.09
C ILE A 52 -2.29 8.26 2.79
N LEU A 53 -1.03 7.84 2.85
CA LEU A 53 0.03 8.63 3.47
C LEU A 53 0.60 9.66 2.51
N GLY A 54 0.82 10.87 3.03
CA GLY A 54 1.63 11.90 2.39
C GLY A 54 3.13 11.63 2.55
N LYS A 55 3.95 12.31 1.76
CA LYS A 55 5.42 12.21 1.80
C LYS A 55 6.01 12.51 3.18
N ASN A 56 5.32 13.30 4.00
CA ASN A 56 5.70 13.58 5.39
C ASN A 56 5.28 12.49 6.40
N GLY A 57 4.62 11.41 5.95
CA GLY A 57 4.14 10.32 6.81
C GLY A 57 2.81 10.60 7.51
N VAL A 58 2.17 11.74 7.26
CA VAL A 58 0.85 12.07 7.82
C VAL A 58 -0.25 11.58 6.85
N PRO A 59 -1.32 10.95 7.34
CA PRO A 59 -2.46 10.59 6.51
C PRO A 59 -3.09 11.82 5.82
N ILE A 60 -3.27 11.74 4.51
CA ILE A 60 -4.05 12.69 3.71
C ILE A 60 -5.54 12.38 3.85
N GLN A 61 -5.88 11.09 3.83
CA GLN A 61 -7.22 10.57 4.01
C GLN A 61 -7.16 9.23 4.76
N THR A 62 -8.23 8.91 5.47
CA THR A 62 -8.43 7.66 6.21
C THR A 62 -9.84 7.14 5.94
N ALA A 63 -9.97 5.84 5.71
CA ALA A 63 -11.24 5.15 5.55
C ALA A 63 -11.20 3.80 6.31
N GLN A 64 -12.37 3.21 6.54
CA GLN A 64 -12.49 1.84 7.03
C GLN A 64 -13.15 0.97 5.97
N THR A 65 -12.72 -0.29 5.88
CA THR A 65 -13.33 -1.26 4.97
C THR A 65 -14.72 -1.69 5.45
N GLY A 66 -15.63 -1.91 4.51
CA GLY A 66 -16.95 -2.49 4.76
C GLY A 66 -16.94 -4.01 4.89
N ALA A 67 -18.13 -4.61 4.97
CA ALA A 67 -18.32 -6.06 5.07
C ALA A 67 -17.80 -6.85 3.86
N ASP A 68 -17.66 -6.20 2.71
CA ASP A 68 -17.07 -6.71 1.47
C ASP A 68 -15.55 -6.46 1.39
N GLY A 69 -14.93 -5.95 2.48
CA GLY A 69 -13.50 -5.66 2.54
C GLY A 69 -13.07 -4.44 1.73
N HIS A 70 -14.03 -3.63 1.26
CA HIS A 70 -13.79 -2.51 0.37
C HIS A 70 -13.85 -1.16 1.11
N CYS A 71 -12.99 -0.23 0.70
CA CYS A 71 -13.19 1.20 0.92
C CYS A 71 -12.76 2.00 -0.30
N ALA A 72 -13.32 3.20 -0.46
CA ALA A 72 -13.03 4.09 -1.58
C ALA A 72 -12.47 5.43 -1.10
N PHE A 73 -11.56 5.99 -1.89
CA PHE A 73 -10.94 7.28 -1.65
C PHE A 73 -11.21 8.24 -2.82
N PRO A 74 -11.70 9.46 -2.53
CA PRO A 74 -11.64 10.57 -3.48
C PRO A 74 -10.23 10.83 -4.03
N SER A 75 -10.16 11.39 -5.23
CA SER A 75 -8.88 11.74 -5.85
C SER A 75 -8.03 12.67 -4.97
N VAL A 76 -6.76 12.32 -4.82
CA VAL A 76 -5.73 13.11 -4.13
C VAL A 76 -4.69 13.68 -5.09
N GLU A 77 -4.94 13.68 -6.40
CA GLU A 77 -3.97 14.11 -7.42
C GLU A 77 -3.54 15.57 -7.29
N LYS A 78 -4.37 16.41 -6.67
CA LYS A 78 -4.07 17.82 -6.36
C LYS A 78 -3.27 17.99 -5.07
N SER A 79 -2.88 16.90 -4.39
CA SER A 79 -2.10 16.97 -3.15
C SER A 79 -0.61 17.10 -3.49
N GLU A 80 -0.03 18.22 -3.09
CA GLU A 80 1.35 18.58 -3.45
C GLU A 80 2.28 18.61 -2.22
N ARG A 81 3.58 18.78 -2.47
CA ARG A 81 4.62 18.99 -1.45
C ARG A 81 4.61 17.90 -0.37
N GLU A 82 4.42 18.27 0.89
CA GLU A 82 4.40 17.34 2.02
C GLU A 82 3.22 16.37 1.96
N LYS A 83 2.13 16.75 1.30
CA LYS A 83 0.93 15.93 1.10
C LYS A 83 0.96 15.15 -0.22
N THR A 84 2.08 15.11 -0.94
CA THR A 84 2.17 14.22 -2.11
C THR A 84 1.93 12.77 -1.67
N PRO A 85 0.94 12.06 -2.24
CA PRO A 85 0.57 10.72 -1.81
C PRO A 85 1.66 9.71 -2.20
N VAL A 86 2.05 8.85 -1.24
CA VAL A 86 3.15 7.88 -1.45
C VAL A 86 2.72 6.43 -1.27
N ALA A 87 1.75 6.14 -0.41
CA ALA A 87 1.28 4.78 -0.19
C ALA A 87 -0.17 4.73 0.33
N PHE A 88 -0.86 3.64 0.00
CA PHE A 88 -1.98 3.13 0.78
C PHE A 88 -1.40 2.25 1.90
N VAL A 89 -1.84 2.46 3.14
CA VAL A 89 -1.44 1.65 4.31
C VAL A 89 -2.69 1.12 4.99
N ALA A 90 -2.79 -0.21 5.08
CA ALA A 90 -3.87 -0.92 5.74
C ALA A 90 -3.41 -1.44 7.10
N ARG A 91 -4.30 -1.38 8.10
CA ARG A 91 -4.06 -1.88 9.46
C ARG A 91 -5.29 -2.64 9.97
N ASN A 92 -5.05 -3.81 10.53
CA ASN A 92 -6.08 -4.62 11.20
C ASN A 92 -5.46 -5.35 12.40
N GLY A 93 -5.75 -4.89 13.61
CA GLY A 93 -5.03 -5.36 14.80
C GLY A 93 -3.53 -5.08 14.68
N ASP A 94 -2.72 -6.14 14.79
CA ASP A 94 -1.26 -6.07 14.68
C ASP A 94 -0.74 -6.18 13.23
N ASP A 95 -1.62 -6.55 12.28
CA ASP A 95 -1.26 -6.70 10.88
C ASP A 95 -1.19 -5.35 10.16
N ILE A 96 -0.18 -5.20 9.32
CA ILE A 96 0.02 -4.04 8.44
C ILE A 96 0.24 -4.56 7.02
N ALA A 97 -0.33 -3.86 6.03
CA ALA A 97 0.05 -4.01 4.63
C ALA A 97 0.12 -2.65 3.95
N PHE A 98 0.92 -2.53 2.90
CA PHE A 98 1.02 -1.28 2.15
C PHE A 98 1.21 -1.51 0.67
N MET A 99 0.75 -0.53 -0.11
CA MET A 99 0.88 -0.49 -1.57
C MET A 99 1.34 0.90 -2.01
N PRO A 100 2.38 1.01 -2.84
CA PRO A 100 2.78 2.29 -3.41
C PRO A 100 1.61 2.97 -4.12
N PHE A 101 1.46 4.28 -3.92
CA PHE A 101 0.38 5.04 -4.54
C PHE A 101 0.57 5.19 -6.05
N ALA A 102 1.82 5.47 -6.46
CA ALA A 102 2.24 5.49 -7.86
C ALA A 102 3.03 4.21 -8.19
N ARG A 103 2.75 3.65 -9.36
CA ARG A 103 3.41 2.47 -9.92
C ARG A 103 4.03 2.86 -11.25
N GLU A 104 5.37 2.95 -11.29
CA GLU A 104 6.12 3.32 -12.51
C GLU A 104 5.97 2.26 -13.62
N ASP A 105 5.57 1.04 -13.28
CA ASP A 105 5.32 -0.08 -14.21
C ASP A 105 3.98 0.02 -14.98
N ARG A 106 3.23 1.12 -14.81
CA ARG A 106 1.93 1.36 -15.47
C ARG A 106 1.92 2.55 -16.43
N VAL A 107 3.09 3.00 -16.90
CA VAL A 107 3.24 4.01 -17.97
C VAL A 107 3.34 3.34 -19.33
#